data_AF-A0A2V8KIY8-F1
#
_entry.id   AF-A0A2V8KIY8-F1
#
_cell.length_a   1.000
_cell.length_b   1.000
_cell.length_c   1.000
_cell.angle_alpha   90.00
_cell.angle_beta   90.00
_cell.angle_gamma   90.00
#
_symmetry.space_group_name_H-M   'P 1'
#
loop_
_entity.id
_entity.type
_entity.pdbx_description
1 polymer ?
#
loop_
_entity_poly.entity_id
_entity_poly.type
_entity_poly.pdbx_seq_one_letter_code
_entity_poly.pdbx_strand_id
1 'polypeptide(L)'
;MLKRAGFCIAVGFWVMTAMAFAQAPTKDKIPNLASSSFAWLAAGADWIGPPAGIRGPIQNDPDHPFHGNTAGPGQVTLRIGNDKDAVLKPWAAEQMRVSNEEVLSGKRGLPFAAQSRCYPGGVPGQLLFPAEPFYFIQTPKQVWMIWQRDHMIRRIYVTDKHSANVKP
;
A
#
# COMPACT_ATOMS: atom_id res chain seq x y z
N MET A 1 38.13 34.59 41.20
CA MET A 1 37.88 33.39 40.37
C MET A 1 36.58 33.59 39.59
N LEU A 2 36.69 34.04 38.35
CA LEU A 2 35.56 34.45 37.51
C LEU A 2 35.22 33.29 36.56
N LYS A 3 34.12 32.56 36.82
CA LYS A 3 33.68 31.44 35.97
C LYS A 3 32.90 32.00 34.78
N ARG A 4 33.50 31.92 33.59
CA ARG A 4 32.82 32.16 32.30
C ARG A 4 32.04 30.89 31.93
N ALA A 5 30.71 30.94 31.94
CA ALA A 5 29.86 29.92 31.35
C ALA A 5 29.64 30.26 29.87
N GLY A 6 30.23 29.49 28.97
CA GLY A 6 30.01 29.58 27.54
C GLY A 6 28.66 28.97 27.18
N PHE A 7 27.78 29.76 26.57
CA PHE A 7 26.49 29.33 26.04
C PHE A 7 26.72 28.75 24.63
N CYS A 8 26.71 27.43 24.50
CA CYS A 8 26.74 26.77 23.20
C CYS A 8 25.34 26.85 22.57
N ILE A 9 25.20 27.69 21.54
CA ILE A 9 24.01 27.74 20.69
C ILE A 9 24.02 26.47 19.83
N ALA A 10 23.19 25.48 20.20
CA ALA A 10 22.92 24.34 19.33
C ALA A 10 22.02 24.81 18.18
N VAL A 11 22.60 24.93 16.98
CA VAL A 11 21.84 25.13 15.74
C VAL A 11 21.09 23.83 15.46
N GLY A 12 19.78 23.84 15.74
CA GLY A 12 18.88 22.75 15.38
C GLY A 12 18.78 22.62 13.87
N PHE A 13 19.43 21.60 13.31
CA PHE A 13 19.20 21.17 11.93
C PHE A 13 17.82 20.50 11.87
N TRP A 14 16.81 21.28 11.49
CA TRP A 14 15.48 20.77 11.17
C TRP A 14 15.53 20.16 9.77
N VAL A 15 15.76 18.85 9.69
CA VAL A 15 15.61 18.11 8.43
C VAL A 15 14.12 18.04 8.11
N MET A 16 13.64 18.99 7.32
CA MET A 16 12.32 18.95 6.71
C MET A 16 12.32 17.86 5.64
N THR A 17 11.93 16.64 6.01
CA THR A 17 11.57 15.61 5.03
C THR A 17 10.27 16.04 4.37
N ALA A 18 10.37 16.77 3.26
CA ALA A 18 9.20 17.13 2.47
C ALA A 18 8.58 15.84 1.91
N MET A 19 7.41 15.45 2.42
CA MET A 19 6.58 14.45 1.76
C MET A 19 6.09 15.05 0.44
N ALA A 20 6.64 14.57 -0.67
CA ALA A 20 6.16 14.94 -1.99
C ALA A 20 4.78 14.32 -2.20
N PHE A 21 3.73 15.14 -2.10
CA PHE A 21 2.40 14.75 -2.58
C PHE A 21 2.42 14.71 -4.10
N ALA A 22 1.88 13.63 -4.68
CA ALA A 22 1.76 13.49 -6.12
C ALA A 22 0.97 14.69 -6.70
N GLN A 23 1.56 15.39 -7.66
CA GLN A 23 0.85 16.42 -8.42
C GLN A 23 -0.34 15.77 -9.14
N ALA A 24 -1.52 16.38 -9.02
CA ALA A 24 -2.68 15.94 -9.77
C ALA A 24 -2.33 15.95 -11.27
N PRO A 25 -2.51 14.84 -12.00
CA PRO A 25 -2.19 14.82 -13.43
C PRO A 25 -3.08 15.83 -14.14
N THR A 26 -2.48 16.67 -14.98
CA THR A 26 -3.24 17.56 -15.87
C THR A 26 -4.10 16.72 -16.78
N LYS A 27 -5.38 17.07 -16.90
CA LYS A 27 -6.46 16.25 -17.51
C LYS A 27 -6.15 15.64 -18.89
N ASP A 28 -5.21 16.24 -19.64
CA ASP A 28 -4.89 15.85 -21.01
C ASP A 28 -3.41 15.49 -21.25
N LYS A 29 -2.62 15.21 -20.19
CA LYS A 29 -1.24 14.75 -20.34
C LYS A 29 -1.05 13.35 -19.78
N ILE A 30 -0.24 12.56 -20.49
CA ILE A 30 0.23 11.27 -19.99
C ILE A 30 0.95 11.51 -18.64
N PRO A 31 0.52 10.88 -17.54
CA PRO A 31 1.19 11.04 -16.25
C PRO A 31 2.65 10.59 -16.35
N ASN A 32 3.58 11.41 -15.84
CA ASN A 32 4.98 11.01 -15.74
C ASN A 32 5.19 10.19 -14.46
N LEU A 33 5.30 8.87 -14.62
CA LEU A 33 5.56 7.94 -13.52
C LEU A 33 7.06 7.69 -13.33
N ALA A 34 7.86 7.93 -14.37
CA ALA A 34 9.28 7.61 -14.38
C ALA A 34 10.14 8.79 -13.88
N SER A 35 11.18 8.45 -13.12
CA SER A 35 12.19 9.40 -12.68
C SER A 35 13.50 8.70 -12.33
N SER A 36 14.61 9.40 -12.54
CA SER A 36 15.93 9.01 -12.01
C SER A 36 16.19 9.55 -10.60
N SER A 37 15.36 10.49 -10.11
CA SER A 37 15.55 11.17 -8.82
C SER A 37 14.57 10.72 -7.73
N PHE A 38 13.53 9.96 -8.07
CA PHE A 38 12.57 9.45 -7.09
C PHE A 38 12.02 8.08 -7.48
N ALA A 39 11.41 7.42 -6.49
CA ALA A 39 10.65 6.19 -6.65
C ALA A 39 9.31 6.31 -5.90
N TRP A 40 8.35 5.46 -6.25
CA TRP A 40 7.04 5.45 -5.61
C TRP A 40 7.07 4.56 -4.38
N LEU A 41 6.64 5.10 -3.24
CA LEU A 41 6.54 4.34 -2.00
C LEU A 41 5.08 4.27 -1.56
N ALA A 42 4.67 3.12 -1.04
CA ALA A 42 3.36 2.98 -0.42
C ALA A 42 3.22 3.95 0.76
N ALA A 43 2.07 4.62 0.84
CA ALA A 43 1.72 5.50 1.95
C ALA A 43 1.23 4.68 3.17
N GLY A 44 2.12 3.86 3.72
CA GLY A 44 1.81 2.91 4.79
C GLY A 44 1.34 1.55 4.27
N ALA A 45 0.82 0.73 5.19
CA ALA A 45 0.31 -0.62 4.93
C ALA A 45 -1.22 -0.70 4.95
N ASP A 46 -1.88 0.46 5.00
CA ASP A 46 -3.32 0.61 5.12
C ASP A 46 -3.90 1.26 3.87
N TRP A 47 -5.13 0.90 3.52
CA TRP A 47 -5.83 1.62 2.48
C TRP A 47 -6.20 3.02 2.96
N ILE A 48 -5.86 4.02 2.14
CA ILE A 48 -6.36 5.38 2.34
C ILE A 48 -7.83 5.41 1.88
N GLY A 49 -8.71 5.89 2.76
CA GLY A 49 -10.12 6.08 2.43
C GLY A 49 -10.29 7.05 1.26
N PRO A 50 -11.25 6.82 0.36
CA PRO A 50 -11.51 7.74 -0.74
C PRO A 50 -12.11 9.06 -0.22
N PRO A 51 -12.22 10.08 -1.07
CA PRO A 51 -12.98 11.29 -0.75
C PRO A 51 -14.40 10.99 -0.25
N ALA A 52 -14.94 11.88 0.58
CA ALA A 52 -16.27 11.74 1.15
C ALA A 52 -17.35 11.50 0.07
N GLY A 53 -18.27 10.60 0.35
CA GLY A 53 -19.35 10.21 -0.58
C GLY A 53 -18.99 9.10 -1.57
N ILE A 54 -17.72 8.64 -1.61
CA ILE A 54 -17.28 7.50 -2.42
C ILE A 54 -17.13 6.27 -1.51
N ARG A 55 -17.62 5.11 -1.96
CA ARG A 55 -17.39 3.83 -1.25
C ARG A 55 -15.89 3.53 -1.21
N GLY A 56 -15.38 3.25 -0.01
CA GLY A 56 -14.02 2.78 0.21
C GLY A 56 -13.84 1.26 0.03
N PRO A 57 -12.62 0.77 0.27
CA PRO A 57 -12.34 -0.66 0.32
C PRO A 57 -13.06 -1.31 1.50
N ILE A 58 -13.17 -2.64 1.45
CA ILE A 58 -13.67 -3.45 2.56
C ILE A 58 -12.82 -3.15 3.80
N GLN A 59 -13.48 -2.83 4.90
CA GLN A 59 -12.83 -2.48 6.17
C GLN A 59 -12.58 -3.72 7.02
N ASN A 60 -11.93 -3.53 8.17
CA ASN A 60 -11.83 -4.59 9.17
C ASN A 60 -13.23 -4.93 9.72
N ASP A 61 -13.39 -6.17 10.16
CA ASP A 61 -14.61 -6.64 10.82
C ASP A 61 -14.89 -5.77 12.07
N PRO A 62 -16.08 -5.15 12.20
CA PRO A 62 -16.42 -4.35 13.37
C PRO A 62 -16.42 -5.14 14.68
N ASP A 63 -16.63 -6.46 14.65
CA ASP A 63 -16.60 -7.32 15.84
C ASP A 63 -15.14 -7.66 16.25
N HIS A 64 -14.18 -7.42 15.35
CA HIS A 64 -12.75 -7.67 15.55
C HIS A 64 -11.91 -6.47 15.08
N PRO A 65 -11.98 -5.33 15.81
CA PRO A 65 -11.35 -4.09 15.37
C PRO A 65 -9.81 -4.21 15.29
N PHE A 66 -9.24 -3.57 14.28
CA PHE A 66 -7.80 -3.54 14.06
C PHE A 66 -7.11 -2.45 14.89
N HIS A 67 -6.12 -2.84 15.69
CA HIS A 67 -5.19 -1.96 16.40
C HIS A 67 -3.79 -2.14 15.79
N GLY A 68 -3.35 -1.15 15.01
CA GLY A 68 -2.07 -1.20 14.31
C GLY A 68 -0.89 -0.70 15.14
N ASN A 69 0.33 -0.94 14.65
CA ASN A 69 1.58 -0.51 15.29
C ASN A 69 1.67 1.02 15.52
N THR A 70 0.95 1.80 14.71
CA THR A 70 0.95 3.28 14.77
C THR A 70 -0.26 3.85 15.51
N ALA A 71 -1.15 3.00 16.05
CA ALA A 71 -2.39 3.42 16.70
C ALA A 71 -2.21 3.88 18.17
N GLY A 72 -0.96 3.93 18.67
CA GLY A 72 -0.65 4.29 20.05
C GLY A 72 -0.60 3.09 21.01
N PRO A 73 -0.57 3.33 22.32
CA PRO A 73 -0.46 2.27 23.33
C PRO A 73 -1.60 1.26 23.20
N GLY A 74 -1.26 -0.03 23.24
CA GLY A 74 -2.23 -1.11 23.15
C GLY A 74 -1.63 -2.38 22.55
N GLN A 75 -2.33 -3.48 22.72
CA GLN A 75 -1.98 -4.74 22.06
C GLN A 75 -2.38 -4.68 20.60
N VAL A 76 -1.43 -4.94 19.71
CA VAL A 76 -1.71 -5.04 18.28
C VAL A 76 -2.60 -6.23 17.99
N THR A 77 -3.59 -6.04 17.12
CA THR A 77 -4.56 -7.08 16.75
C THR A 77 -4.37 -7.52 15.30
N LEU A 78 -5.01 -8.63 14.94
CA LEU A 78 -4.96 -9.19 13.60
C LEU A 78 -5.91 -8.42 12.67
N ARG A 79 -5.54 -8.32 11.38
CA ARG A 79 -6.41 -7.78 10.34
C ARG A 79 -7.44 -8.83 9.94
N ILE A 80 -8.66 -8.68 10.45
CA ILE A 80 -9.82 -9.53 10.12
C ILE A 80 -10.70 -8.73 9.17
N GLY A 81 -11.00 -9.28 7.98
CA GLY A 81 -11.79 -8.57 6.97
C GLY A 81 -13.29 -8.64 7.25
N ASN A 82 -14.04 -7.57 6.97
CA ASN A 82 -15.50 -7.58 7.13
C ASN A 82 -16.19 -8.43 6.04
N ASP A 83 -16.48 -9.70 6.35
CA ASP A 83 -17.18 -10.63 5.45
C ASP A 83 -18.65 -10.28 5.24
N LYS A 84 -19.22 -9.40 6.08
CA LYS A 84 -20.60 -8.89 5.98
C LYS A 84 -20.70 -7.65 5.07
N ASP A 85 -19.60 -7.21 4.46
CA ASP A 85 -19.61 -6.06 3.56
C ASP A 85 -20.49 -6.33 2.31
N ALA A 86 -21.46 -5.45 2.06
CA ALA A 86 -22.44 -5.59 0.97
C ALA A 86 -21.84 -5.60 -0.46
N VAL A 87 -20.57 -5.24 -0.64
CA VAL A 87 -19.88 -5.35 -1.94
C VAL A 87 -19.55 -6.80 -2.30
N LEU A 88 -19.47 -7.67 -1.29
CA LEU A 88 -19.08 -9.06 -1.47
C LEU A 88 -20.21 -9.87 -2.11
N LYS A 89 -19.86 -10.62 -3.16
CA LYS A 89 -20.72 -11.70 -3.64
C LYS A 89 -20.78 -12.79 -2.57
N PRO A 90 -21.86 -13.57 -2.48
CA PRO A 90 -22.01 -14.60 -1.43
C PRO A 90 -20.83 -15.57 -1.34
N TRP A 91 -20.28 -16.01 -2.47
CA TRP A 91 -19.11 -16.88 -2.49
C TRP A 91 -17.85 -16.20 -1.95
N ALA A 92 -17.68 -14.89 -2.17
CA ALA A 92 -16.50 -14.15 -1.71
C ALA A 92 -16.59 -13.84 -0.22
N ALA A 93 -17.79 -13.50 0.26
CA ALA A 93 -18.10 -13.38 1.69
C ALA A 93 -17.79 -14.69 2.41
N GLU A 94 -18.25 -15.82 1.87
CA GLU A 94 -17.99 -17.14 2.47
C GLU A 94 -16.49 -17.48 2.53
N GLN A 95 -15.72 -17.23 1.47
CA GLN A 95 -14.27 -17.43 1.50
C GLN A 95 -13.59 -16.55 2.55
N MET A 96 -14.04 -15.30 2.71
CA MET A 96 -13.52 -14.39 3.73
C MET A 96 -13.88 -14.87 5.14
N ARG A 97 -15.15 -15.24 5.38
CA ARG A 97 -15.66 -15.77 6.64
C ARG A 97 -14.87 -16.99 7.10
N VAL A 98 -14.73 -18.00 6.22
CA VAL A 98 -13.94 -19.20 6.50
C VAL A 98 -12.51 -18.81 6.86
N SER A 99 -11.89 -17.92 6.09
CA SER A 99 -10.53 -17.45 6.39
C SER A 99 -10.43 -16.72 7.74
N ASN A 100 -11.43 -15.92 8.11
CA ASN A 100 -11.48 -15.24 9.41
C ASN A 100 -11.60 -16.27 10.55
N GLU A 101 -12.48 -17.26 10.42
CA GLU A 101 -12.69 -18.30 11.44
C GLU A 101 -11.44 -19.14 11.70
N GLU A 102 -10.66 -19.47 10.66
CA GLU A 102 -9.39 -20.16 10.87
C GLU A 102 -8.41 -19.34 11.72
N VAL A 103 -8.41 -18.02 11.55
CA VAL A 103 -7.54 -17.13 12.33
C VAL A 103 -8.05 -17.01 13.76
N LEU A 104 -9.35 -16.75 13.92
CA LEU A 104 -9.97 -16.53 15.23
C LEU A 104 -9.97 -17.79 16.10
N SER A 105 -10.11 -18.97 15.49
CA SER A 105 -9.99 -20.27 16.17
C SER A 105 -8.55 -20.69 16.48
N GLY A 106 -7.56 -19.96 15.94
CA GLY A 106 -6.14 -20.32 16.06
C GLY A 106 -5.70 -21.48 15.16
N LYS A 107 -6.59 -22.07 14.35
CA LYS A 107 -6.23 -23.06 13.31
C LYS A 107 -5.14 -22.50 12.39
N ARG A 108 -5.18 -21.20 12.12
CA ARG A 108 -4.13 -20.44 11.46
C ARG A 108 -3.69 -19.30 12.37
N GLY A 109 -2.39 -19.19 12.65
CA GLY A 109 -1.89 -18.16 13.57
C GLY A 109 -1.99 -16.71 13.06
N LEU A 110 -2.05 -16.50 11.74
CA LEU A 110 -2.11 -15.17 11.12
C LEU A 110 -3.03 -15.17 9.87
N PRO A 111 -3.64 -14.03 9.52
CA PRO A 111 -4.28 -13.85 8.22
C PRO A 111 -3.33 -14.20 7.06
N PHE A 112 -3.86 -14.81 6.01
CA PHE A 112 -3.06 -15.06 4.81
C PHE A 112 -2.65 -13.73 4.16
N ALA A 113 -1.35 -13.56 3.95
CA ALA A 113 -0.79 -12.47 3.16
C ALA A 113 0.08 -13.08 2.06
N ALA A 114 -0.26 -12.84 0.80
CA ALA A 114 0.40 -13.43 -0.36
C ALA A 114 1.93 -13.19 -0.35
N GLN A 115 2.33 -11.96 -0.02
CA GLN A 115 3.73 -11.54 0.05
C GLN A 115 4.53 -12.16 1.20
N SER A 116 3.87 -12.69 2.23
CA SER A 116 4.51 -13.49 3.28
C SER A 116 4.82 -14.92 2.82
N ARG A 117 4.37 -15.30 1.61
CA ARG A 117 4.53 -16.63 1.02
C ARG A 117 5.25 -16.59 -0.34
N CYS A 118 5.98 -15.51 -0.62
CA CYS A 118 6.67 -15.28 -1.90
C CYS A 118 5.74 -15.27 -3.13
N TYR A 119 4.45 -15.02 -2.91
CA TYR A 119 3.52 -14.74 -3.99
C TYR A 119 3.40 -13.24 -4.22
N PRO A 120 3.15 -12.81 -5.48
CA PRO A 120 2.82 -11.42 -5.75
C PRO A 120 1.64 -10.98 -4.89
N GLY A 121 1.60 -9.70 -4.50
CA GLY A 121 0.64 -9.16 -3.53
C GLY A 121 -0.79 -9.06 -4.07
N GLY A 122 -1.00 -9.53 -5.30
CA GLY A 122 -2.23 -9.34 -6.06
C GLY A 122 -2.48 -7.88 -6.42
N VAL A 123 -3.53 -7.64 -7.19
CA VAL A 123 -3.98 -6.27 -7.48
C VAL A 123 -5.28 -6.02 -6.70
N PRO A 124 -5.40 -4.91 -5.94
CA PRO A 124 -4.41 -3.85 -5.78
C PRO A 124 -3.42 -4.07 -4.61
N GLY A 125 -3.48 -5.19 -3.88
CA GLY A 125 -2.71 -5.42 -2.64
C GLY A 125 -1.19 -5.25 -2.74
N GLN A 126 -0.62 -5.41 -3.93
CA GLN A 126 0.77 -5.11 -4.23
C GLN A 126 1.19 -3.66 -3.88
N LEU A 127 0.24 -2.72 -3.84
CA LEU A 127 0.46 -1.32 -3.51
C LEU A 127 0.61 -1.04 -2.00
N LEU A 128 0.29 -2.00 -1.14
CA LEU A 128 0.29 -1.82 0.32
C LEU A 128 1.59 -2.27 1.00
N PHE A 129 2.68 -2.41 0.24
CA PHE A 129 3.95 -2.83 0.81
C PHE A 129 4.87 -1.62 1.08
N PRO A 130 4.96 -1.15 2.34
CA PRO A 130 5.79 0.01 2.67
C PRO A 130 7.27 -0.34 2.60
N ALA A 131 8.12 0.69 2.56
CA ALA A 131 9.58 0.61 2.55
C ALA A 131 10.24 -0.06 1.32
N GLU A 132 9.46 -0.53 0.34
CA GLU A 132 9.97 -1.18 -0.88
C GLU A 132 9.46 -0.46 -2.14
N PRO A 133 10.28 0.41 -2.76
CA PRO A 133 9.81 1.29 -3.81
C PRO A 133 9.46 0.59 -5.13
N PHE A 134 8.55 1.23 -5.86
CA PHE A 134 8.27 0.98 -7.27
C PHE A 134 8.99 1.98 -8.16
N TYR A 135 9.72 1.45 -9.14
CA TYR A 135 10.36 2.23 -10.19
C TYR A 135 9.61 2.03 -11.50
N PHE A 136 9.57 3.09 -12.30
CA PHE A 136 8.98 3.06 -13.62
C PHE A 136 10.01 3.43 -14.68
N ILE A 137 10.05 2.63 -15.76
CA ILE A 137 10.60 3.07 -17.04
C ILE A 137 9.40 3.31 -17.95
N GLN A 138 9.26 4.55 -18.44
CA GLN A 138 8.11 4.95 -19.22
C GLN A 138 8.56 5.50 -20.58
N THR A 139 8.03 4.89 -21.63
CA THR A 139 8.19 5.31 -23.03
C THR A 139 6.81 5.46 -23.66
N PRO A 140 6.68 6.06 -24.85
CA PRO A 140 5.39 6.13 -25.54
C PRO A 140 4.73 4.78 -25.85
N LYS A 141 5.51 3.68 -25.87
CA LYS A 141 5.02 2.34 -26.26
C LYS A 141 5.00 1.33 -25.11
N GLN A 142 5.70 1.61 -24.02
CA GLN A 142 5.87 0.65 -22.92
C GLN A 142 6.02 1.36 -21.59
N VAL A 143 5.41 0.78 -20.57
CA VAL A 143 5.63 1.09 -19.15
C VAL A 143 6.13 -0.16 -18.46
N TRP A 144 7.29 -0.05 -17.81
CA TRP A 144 7.84 -1.13 -17.00
C TRP A 144 7.65 -0.75 -15.55
N MET A 145 6.99 -1.62 -14.80
CA MET A 145 6.87 -1.51 -13.35
C MET A 145 7.89 -2.46 -12.75
N ILE A 146 8.84 -1.90 -11.99
CA ILE A 146 9.93 -2.65 -11.37
C ILE A 146 9.76 -2.50 -9.86
N TRP A 147 9.57 -3.63 -9.19
CA TRP A 147 9.43 -3.65 -7.74
C TRP A 147 10.74 -4.05 -7.06
N GLN A 148 11.19 -3.25 -6.08
CA GLN A 148 12.50 -3.42 -5.45
C GLN A 148 12.66 -4.75 -4.70
N ARG A 149 11.59 -5.27 -4.08
CA ARG A 149 11.66 -6.46 -3.20
C ARG A 149 12.20 -7.69 -3.91
N ASP A 150 11.46 -8.14 -4.91
CA ASP A 150 11.70 -9.43 -5.56
C ASP A 150 12.17 -9.25 -7.02
N HIS A 151 12.57 -8.03 -7.39
CA HIS A 151 12.95 -7.66 -8.77
C HIS A 151 11.92 -8.08 -9.82
N MET A 152 10.64 -8.12 -9.42
CA MET A 152 9.54 -8.44 -10.32
C MET A 152 9.34 -7.31 -11.31
N ILE A 153 9.40 -7.64 -12.61
CA ILE A 153 9.20 -6.69 -13.70
C ILE A 153 7.89 -7.00 -14.40
N ARG A 154 6.92 -6.09 -14.30
CA ARG A 154 5.72 -6.10 -15.14
C ARG A 154 5.93 -5.17 -16.32
N ARG A 155 5.87 -5.71 -17.54
CA ARG A 155 5.91 -4.92 -18.77
C ARG A 155 4.49 -4.72 -19.29
N ILE A 156 4.13 -3.46 -19.48
CA ILE A 156 2.83 -3.03 -20.01
C ILE A 156 3.11 -2.41 -21.37
N TYR A 157 2.53 -2.99 -22.42
CA TYR A 157 2.59 -2.42 -23.76
C TYR A 157 1.45 -1.44 -23.93
N VAL A 158 1.78 -0.21 -24.32
CA VAL A 158 0.82 0.85 -24.60
C VAL A 158 0.45 0.76 -26.08
N THR A 159 -0.74 0.23 -26.35
CA THR A 159 -1.29 0.06 -27.70
C THR A 159 -2.59 0.86 -27.83
N ASP A 160 -3.00 1.12 -29.07
CA ASP A 160 -4.27 1.76 -29.41
C ASP A 160 -5.49 0.92 -28.99
N LYS A 161 -5.38 -0.40 -29.10
CA LYS A 161 -6.40 -1.38 -28.73
C LYS A 161 -5.83 -2.56 -27.96
N HIS A 162 -6.66 -3.13 -27.09
CA HIS A 162 -6.36 -4.40 -26.45
C HIS A 162 -6.37 -5.53 -27.49
N SER A 163 -5.61 -6.60 -27.24
CA SER A 163 -5.71 -7.84 -28.02
C SER A 163 -7.15 -8.35 -27.99
N ALA A 164 -7.67 -8.80 -29.14
CA ALA A 164 -8.96 -9.50 -29.18
C ALA A 164 -8.96 -10.78 -28.33
N ASN A 165 -7.78 -11.36 -28.10
CA ASN A 165 -7.55 -12.52 -27.26
C ASN A 165 -6.69 -12.12 -26.07
N VAL A 166 -7.31 -11.76 -24.95
CA VAL A 166 -6.63 -11.53 -23.68
C VAL A 166 -6.52 -12.87 -22.94
N LYS A 167 -5.29 -13.28 -22.60
CA LYS A 167 -5.07 -14.44 -21.71
C LYS A 167 -4.85 -13.91 -20.28
N PRO A 168 -5.51 -14.50 -19.26
CA PRO A 168 -5.23 -14.21 -17.86
C PRO A 168 -3.77 -14.45 -17.48
#